data_AF-A0A849ZEV8-F1
#
_entry.id   AF-A0A849ZEV8-F1
#
_cell.length_a   1.000
_cell.length_b   1.000
_cell.length_c   1.000
_cell.angle_alpha   90.00
_cell.angle_beta   90.00
_cell.angle_gamma   90.00
#
_symmetry.space_group_name_H-M   'P 1'
#
loop_
_entity.id
_entity.type
_entity.pdbx_description
1 polymer ?
#
loop_
_entity_poly.entity_id
_entity_poly.type
_entity_poly.pdbx_seq_one_letter_code
_entity_poly.pdbx_strand_id
1 'polypeptide(L)'
;MAVETIFLICNYGVIPFWVLLCLAPRAKVTDLVVHSPVPALFLVPTYALLLFTDHPGPQGSSFFTLEGVSRIFTTPQTIAACWIHYLVFDLFVGAWEARDAHRLDMPRLVVIPCLVLTLLFGPIGFFAYLVLRGAMRRRFTLIEA
;
A
#
# COMPACT_ATOMS: atom_id res chain seq x y z
N MET A 1 -4.70 22.51 8.34
CA MET A 1 -3.96 23.01 7.16
C MET A 1 -2.71 22.17 6.89
N ALA A 2 -1.70 22.12 7.76
CA ALA A 2 -0.47 21.36 7.48
C ALA A 2 -0.69 19.84 7.30
N VAL A 3 -1.43 19.19 8.21
CA VAL A 3 -1.72 17.75 8.14
C VAL A 3 -2.51 17.38 6.88
N GLU A 4 -3.51 18.19 6.53
CA GLU A 4 -4.31 18.00 5.30
C GLU A 4 -3.43 18.04 4.04
N THR A 5 -2.54 19.03 3.94
CA THR A 5 -1.62 19.12 2.80
C THR A 5 -0.70 17.90 2.73
N ILE A 6 -0.13 17.46 3.86
CA ILE A 6 0.71 16.25 3.92
C ILE A 6 -0.08 15.03 3.47
N PHE A 7 -1.31 14.87 3.97
CA PHE A 7 -2.22 13.80 3.59
C PHE A 7 -2.46 13.78 2.08
N LEU A 8 -2.81 14.91 1.46
CA LEU A 8 -3.07 14.99 0.02
C LEU A 8 -1.81 14.68 -0.80
N ILE A 9 -0.64 15.17 -0.37
CA ILE A 9 0.64 14.87 -1.02
C ILE A 9 0.91 13.36 -1.00
N CYS A 10 0.76 12.70 0.15
CA CYS A 10 0.97 11.25 0.25
C CYS A 10 -0.08 10.47 -0.56
N ASN A 11 -1.36 10.84 -0.44
CA ASN A 11 -2.48 10.17 -1.09
C ASN A 11 -2.37 10.21 -2.62
N TYR A 12 -2.08 11.38 -3.19
CA TYR A 12 -1.90 11.49 -4.65
C TYR A 12 -0.50 11.10 -5.10
N GLY A 13 0.50 11.24 -4.24
CA GLY A 13 1.89 10.91 -4.52
C GLY A 13 2.12 9.42 -4.81
N VAL A 14 1.25 8.53 -4.33
CA VAL A 14 1.34 7.10 -4.66
C VAL A 14 0.76 6.72 -6.02
N ILE A 15 -0.15 7.55 -6.57
CA ILE A 15 -0.86 7.24 -7.82
C ILE A 15 0.09 7.00 -9.00
N PRO A 16 1.17 7.79 -9.21
CA PRO A 16 2.14 7.49 -10.27
C PRO A 16 2.78 6.10 -10.16
N PHE A 17 3.04 5.59 -8.95
CA PHE A 17 3.59 4.23 -8.78
C PHE A 17 2.56 3.18 -9.21
N TRP A 18 1.29 3.34 -8.84
CA TRP A 18 0.22 2.46 -9.28
C TRP A 18 0.00 2.48 -10.80
N VAL A 19 0.08 3.67 -11.42
CA VAL A 19 0.02 3.81 -12.88
C VAL A 19 1.16 3.05 -13.54
N LEU A 20 2.38 3.13 -13.00
CA LEU A 20 3.53 2.37 -13.50
C LEU A 20 3.33 0.86 -13.37
N LEU A 21 2.82 0.37 -12.23
CA LEU A 21 2.49 -1.05 -12.03
C LEU A 21 1.44 -1.54 -13.02
N CYS A 22 0.40 -0.76 -13.28
CA CYS A 22 -0.69 -1.14 -14.18
C CYS A 22 -0.30 -1.07 -15.67
N LEU A 23 0.41 -0.03 -16.10
CA LEU A 23 0.66 0.25 -17.52
C LEU A 23 2.02 -0.25 -18.00
N ALA A 24 3.05 -0.12 -17.16
CA ALA A 24 4.44 -0.36 -17.53
C ALA A 24 5.18 -1.25 -16.49
N PRO A 25 4.64 -2.43 -16.09
CA PRO A 25 5.23 -3.25 -15.03
C PRO A 25 6.64 -3.80 -15.35
N ARG A 26 7.06 -3.74 -16.62
CA ARG A 26 8.36 -4.24 -17.10
C ARG A 26 9.35 -3.12 -17.45
N ALA A 27 8.97 -1.86 -17.22
CA ALA A 27 9.82 -0.74 -17.55
C ALA A 27 10.91 -0.56 -16.48
N LYS A 28 12.12 -0.23 -16.92
CA LYS A 28 13.25 0.08 -16.02
C LYS A 28 12.93 1.17 -15.00
N VAL A 29 12.04 2.11 -15.37
CA VAL A 29 11.56 3.16 -14.47
C VAL A 29 10.75 2.57 -13.32
N THR A 30 9.88 1.59 -13.60
CA THR A 30 9.10 0.88 -12.57
C THR A 30 10.03 0.13 -11.62
N ASP A 31 11.05 -0.55 -12.14
CA ASP A 31 12.07 -1.22 -11.31
C ASP A 31 12.80 -0.22 -10.40
N LEU A 32 13.24 0.91 -10.95
CA LEU A 32 14.01 1.93 -10.23
C LEU A 32 13.18 2.69 -9.20
N VAL A 33 11.90 2.93 -9.47
CA VAL A 33 11.08 3.87 -8.70
C VAL A 33 10.06 3.17 -7.80
N VAL A 34 9.54 2.01 -8.21
CA VAL A 34 8.51 1.27 -7.46
C VAL A 34 9.09 0.04 -6.77
N HIS A 35 10.04 -0.66 -7.40
CA HIS A 35 10.68 -1.85 -6.83
C HIS A 35 11.96 -1.56 -6.04
N SER A 36 12.30 -0.28 -5.87
CA SER A 36 13.41 0.18 -5.03
C SER A 36 12.92 0.68 -3.66
N PRO A 37 13.82 1.07 -2.74
CA PRO A 37 13.44 1.67 -1.46
C PRO A 37 12.76 3.04 -1.57
N VAL A 38 12.69 3.65 -2.77
CA VAL A 38 12.21 5.03 -2.98
C VAL A 38 10.83 5.29 -2.36
N PRO A 39 9.78 4.46 -2.55
CA PRO A 39 8.47 4.73 -1.96
C PRO A 39 8.51 4.71 -0.43
N ALA A 40 9.29 3.80 0.16
CA ALA A 40 9.46 3.72 1.60
C ALA A 40 10.23 4.93 2.14
N LEU A 41 11.31 5.34 1.47
CA LEU A 41 12.10 6.53 1.85
C LEU A 41 11.27 7.82 1.79
N PHE A 42 10.24 7.87 0.95
CA PHE A 42 9.33 9.00 0.88
C PHE A 42 8.24 8.95 1.96
N LEU A 43 7.54 7.82 2.11
CA LEU A 43 6.35 7.71 2.95
C LEU A 43 6.66 7.42 4.43
N VAL A 44 7.67 6.60 4.72
CA VAL A 44 7.96 6.14 6.10
C VAL A 44 8.43 7.29 7.00
N PRO A 45 9.30 8.22 6.56
CA PRO A 45 9.66 9.37 7.38
C PRO A 45 8.46 10.27 7.69
N THR A 46 7.56 10.48 6.72
CA THR A 46 6.32 11.25 6.95
C THR A 46 5.40 10.56 7.94
N TYR A 47 5.20 9.24 7.79
CA TYR A 47 4.48 8.42 8.75
C TYR A 47 5.06 8.55 10.16
N ALA A 48 6.37 8.35 10.31
CA ALA A 48 7.05 8.40 11.59
C ALA A 48 6.96 9.80 12.22
N LEU A 49 7.13 10.86 11.43
CA LEU A 49 7.00 12.23 11.89
C LEU A 49 5.60 12.49 12.44
N LEU A 50 4.56 12.16 11.69
CA LEU A 50 3.17 12.37 12.14
C LEU A 50 2.86 11.55 13.39
N LEU A 51 3.30 10.29 13.46
CA LEU A 51 3.01 9.43 14.61
C LEU A 51 3.74 9.89 15.87
N PHE A 52 5.04 10.19 15.79
CA PHE A 52 5.86 10.49 16.97
C PHE A 52 5.79 11.93 17.44
N THR A 53 5.21 12.84 16.67
CA THR A 53 5.02 14.25 17.07
C THR A 53 3.59 14.57 17.48
N ASP A 54 2.68 13.59 17.48
CA ASP A 54 1.30 13.81 17.91
C ASP A 54 1.24 13.87 19.44
N HIS A 55 1.22 15.09 19.96
CA HIS A 55 1.20 15.37 21.39
C HIS A 55 0.02 16.30 21.75
N PRO A 56 -0.84 15.92 22.71
CA PRO A 56 -0.73 14.75 23.60
C PRO A 56 -1.08 13.40 22.94
N GLY A 57 -1.43 13.38 21.64
CA GLY A 57 -1.83 12.17 20.92
C GLY A 57 -3.21 11.66 21.33
N PRO A 58 -3.65 10.52 20.77
CA PRO A 58 -4.95 9.94 21.10
C PRO A 58 -4.98 9.33 22.51
N GLN A 59 -5.75 9.94 23.41
CA GLN A 59 -5.81 9.54 24.82
C GLN A 59 -6.68 8.30 25.05
N GLY A 60 -6.23 7.44 25.97
CA GLY A 60 -6.95 6.22 26.34
C GLY A 60 -7.07 5.20 25.20
N SER A 61 -6.18 5.29 24.21
CA SER A 61 -6.05 4.34 23.11
C SER A 61 -5.56 2.97 23.60
N SER A 62 -6.02 1.90 22.96
CA SER A 62 -5.64 0.52 23.29
C SER A 62 -5.90 -0.40 22.10
N PHE A 63 -4.99 -1.35 21.84
CA PHE A 63 -5.16 -2.34 20.77
C PHE A 63 -5.98 -3.56 21.20
N PHE A 64 -6.34 -3.66 22.47
CA PHE A 64 -6.99 -4.86 23.03
C PHE A 64 -8.51 -4.76 23.09
N THR A 65 -9.09 -3.59 22.83
CA THR A 65 -10.54 -3.38 22.80
C THR A 65 -10.92 -2.55 21.58
N LEU A 66 -12.12 -2.81 21.03
CA LEU A 66 -12.63 -2.02 19.90
C LEU A 66 -12.72 -0.54 20.24
N GLU A 67 -13.18 -0.20 21.45
CA GLU A 67 -13.24 1.19 21.93
C GLU A 67 -11.85 1.83 21.98
N GLY A 68 -10.84 1.11 22.49
CA GLY A 68 -9.46 1.58 22.52
C GLY A 68 -8.90 1.83 21.11
N VAL A 69 -9.25 0.99 20.13
CA VAL A 69 -8.84 1.16 18.74
C VAL A 69 -9.55 2.36 18.13
N SER A 70 -10.85 2.54 18.37
CA SER A 70 -11.57 3.73 17.92
C SER A 70 -10.96 5.02 18.44
N ARG A 71 -10.43 5.01 19.67
CA ARG A 71 -9.73 6.15 20.27
C ARG A 71 -8.41 6.48 19.57
N ILE A 72 -7.76 5.58 18.83
CA ILE A 72 -6.57 5.90 18.02
C ILE A 72 -6.94 6.92 16.93
N PHE A 73 -8.16 6.85 16.40
CA PHE A 73 -8.62 7.67 15.28
C PHE A 73 -9.32 8.97 15.73
N THR A 74 -8.90 9.56 16.85
CA THR A 74 -9.51 10.81 17.36
C THR A 74 -8.73 12.06 16.99
N THR A 75 -7.46 11.95 16.59
CA THR A 75 -6.64 13.09 16.17
C THR A 75 -6.41 13.05 14.65
N PRO A 76 -6.57 14.18 13.93
CA PRO A 76 -6.30 14.22 12.49
C PRO A 76 -4.89 13.77 12.10
N GLN A 77 -3.90 14.04 12.97
CA GLN A 77 -2.51 13.68 12.76
C GLN A 77 -2.28 12.17 12.83
N THR A 78 -2.82 11.48 13.85
CA THR A 78 -2.74 10.01 13.92
C THR A 78 -3.56 9.36 12.82
N ILE A 79 -4.74 9.90 12.46
CA ILE A 79 -5.53 9.39 11.32
C ILE A 79 -4.71 9.44 10.03
N ALA A 80 -4.04 10.56 9.74
CA ALA A 80 -3.18 10.69 8.57
C ALA A 80 -2.00 9.72 8.61
N ALA A 81 -1.37 9.50 9.78
CA ALA A 81 -0.32 8.50 9.94
C ALA A 81 -0.84 7.08 9.65
N CYS A 82 -1.99 6.69 10.21
CA CYS A 82 -2.62 5.41 9.94
C CYS A 82 -3.00 5.24 8.47
N TRP A 83 -3.42 6.31 7.78
CA TRP A 83 -3.68 6.26 6.35
C TRP A 83 -2.40 6.02 5.55
N ILE A 84 -1.32 6.76 5.84
CA ILE A 84 -0.02 6.57 5.18
C ILE A 84 0.51 5.15 5.43
N HIS A 85 0.28 4.58 6.62
CA HIS A 85 0.59 3.18 6.89
C HIS A 85 -0.09 2.25 5.87
N TYR A 86 -1.39 2.43 5.58
CA TYR A 86 -2.06 1.67 4.52
C TYR A 86 -1.44 1.90 3.15
N LEU A 87 -1.19 3.16 2.76
CA LEU A 87 -0.59 3.49 1.47
C LEU A 87 0.76 2.78 1.23
N VAL A 88 1.61 2.72 2.26
CA VAL A 88 2.92 2.05 2.19
C VAL A 88 2.75 0.56 1.96
N PHE A 89 1.92 -0.10 2.76
CA PHE A 89 1.78 -1.54 2.70
C PHE A 89 0.99 -2.00 1.46
N ASP A 90 -0.05 -1.27 1.05
CA ASP A 90 -0.80 -1.59 -0.17
C ASP A 90 0.08 -1.45 -1.40
N LEU A 91 0.93 -0.41 -1.47
CA LEU A 91 1.87 -0.24 -2.57
C LEU A 91 2.94 -1.34 -2.57
N PHE A 92 3.43 -1.75 -1.39
CA PHE A 92 4.35 -2.89 -1.27
C PHE A 92 3.73 -4.17 -1.81
N VAL A 93 2.46 -4.44 -1.45
CA VAL A 93 1.71 -5.61 -1.93
C VAL A 93 1.48 -5.53 -3.44
N GLY A 94 1.01 -4.39 -3.97
CA GLY A 94 0.84 -4.21 -5.41
C GLY A 94 2.15 -4.35 -6.20
N ALA A 95 3.26 -3.85 -5.64
CA ALA A 95 4.58 -4.05 -6.23
C ALA A 95 5.01 -5.53 -6.23
N TRP A 96 4.66 -6.28 -5.19
CA TRP A 96 4.87 -7.72 -5.14
C TRP A 96 4.00 -8.46 -6.16
N GLU A 97 2.70 -8.15 -6.25
CA GLU A 97 1.79 -8.73 -7.24
C GLU A 97 2.32 -8.54 -8.67
N ALA A 98 2.76 -7.33 -9.01
CA ALA A 98 3.28 -7.03 -10.35
C ALA A 98 4.55 -7.82 -10.68
N ARG A 99 5.49 -7.96 -9.73
CA ARG A 99 6.73 -8.74 -9.93
C ARG A 99 6.44 -10.23 -10.03
N ASP A 100 5.61 -10.76 -9.13
CA ASP A 100 5.24 -12.18 -9.14
C ASP A 100 4.49 -12.53 -10.44
N ALA A 101 3.54 -11.70 -10.85
CA ALA A 101 2.80 -11.88 -12.09
C ALA A 101 3.72 -11.84 -13.32
N HIS A 102 4.71 -10.95 -13.28
CA HIS A 102 5.72 -10.85 -14.32
C HIS A 102 6.55 -12.14 -14.43
N ARG A 103 7.06 -12.66 -13.31
CA ARG A 103 7.85 -13.91 -13.27
C ARG A 103 7.04 -15.15 -13.66
N LEU A 104 5.71 -15.09 -13.50
CA LEU A 104 4.77 -16.14 -13.92
C LEU A 104 4.22 -15.96 -15.33
N ASP A 105 4.74 -15.00 -16.10
CA ASP A 105 4.26 -14.66 -17.45
C ASP A 105 2.74 -14.48 -17.51
N MET A 106 2.15 -13.88 -16.47
CA MET A 106 0.72 -13.64 -16.41
C MET A 106 0.34 -12.45 -17.30
N PRO A 107 -0.78 -12.52 -18.06
CA PRO A 107 -1.22 -11.41 -18.88
C PRO A 107 -1.55 -10.19 -18.01
N ARG A 108 -0.96 -9.04 -18.35
CA ARG A 108 -1.16 -7.79 -17.59
C ARG A 108 -2.64 -7.43 -17.40
N LEU A 109 -3.47 -7.64 -18.42
CA LEU A 109 -4.89 -7.28 -18.38
C LEU A 109 -5.69 -8.01 -17.30
N VAL A 110 -5.29 -9.23 -16.92
CA VAL A 110 -5.98 -9.96 -15.85
C VAL A 110 -5.49 -9.56 -14.46
N VAL A 111 -4.29 -8.99 -14.36
CA VAL A 111 -3.67 -8.54 -13.10
C VAL A 111 -4.10 -7.13 -12.73
N ILE A 112 -4.38 -6.26 -13.72
CA ILE A 112 -4.83 -4.87 -13.47
C ILE A 112 -6.04 -4.80 -12.52
N PRO A 113 -7.11 -5.60 -12.67
CA PRO A 113 -8.22 -5.59 -11.73
C PRO A 113 -7.81 -5.91 -10.30
N CYS A 114 -6.86 -6.85 -10.11
CA CYS A 114 -6.31 -7.15 -8.79
C CYS A 114 -5.55 -5.95 -8.22
N LEU A 115 -4.66 -5.33 -9.00
CA LEU A 115 -3.92 -4.14 -8.57
C LEU A 115 -4.84 -2.97 -8.20
N VAL A 116 -5.91 -2.74 -8.98
CA VAL A 116 -6.91 -1.70 -8.67
C VAL A 116 -7.67 -2.03 -7.38
N LEU A 117 -8.03 -3.30 -7.19
CA LEU A 117 -8.62 -3.75 -5.93
C LEU A 117 -7.65 -3.63 -4.76
N THR A 118 -6.34 -3.84 -4.95
CA THR A 118 -5.34 -3.69 -3.90
C THR A 118 -5.15 -2.21 -3.53
N LEU A 119 -5.21 -1.30 -4.50
CA LEU A 119 -5.20 0.14 -4.23
C LEU A 119 -6.41 0.61 -3.42
N LEU A 120 -7.62 0.09 -3.72
CA LEU A 120 -8.86 0.55 -3.08
C LEU A 120 -9.19 -0.22 -1.79
N PHE A 121 -8.84 -1.50 -1.78
CA PHE A 121 -9.24 -2.49 -0.78
C PHE A 121 -8.11 -3.52 -0.57
N GLY A 122 -6.91 -3.06 -0.20
CA GLY A 122 -5.66 -3.84 -0.02
C GLY A 122 -5.82 -5.36 0.13
N PRO A 123 -6.40 -5.85 1.23
CA PRO A 123 -6.56 -7.28 1.49
C PRO A 123 -7.41 -8.04 0.45
N ILE A 124 -8.45 -7.40 -0.08
CA ILE A 124 -9.35 -8.00 -1.09
C ILE A 124 -8.63 -8.14 -2.42
N GLY A 125 -7.90 -7.12 -2.86
CA GLY A 125 -7.11 -7.18 -4.08
C GLY A 125 -6.00 -8.22 -4.02
N PHE A 126 -5.28 -8.26 -2.89
CA PHE A 126 -4.28 -9.29 -2.62
C PHE A 126 -4.86 -10.70 -2.69
N PHE A 127 -6.00 -10.93 -2.03
CA PHE A 127 -6.67 -12.23 -2.07
C PHE A 127 -7.14 -12.57 -3.49
N ALA A 128 -7.70 -11.61 -4.23
CA ALA A 128 -8.08 -11.81 -5.62
C ALA A 128 -6.89 -12.21 -6.49
N TYR A 129 -5.72 -11.59 -6.29
CA TYR A 129 -4.49 -11.96 -6.97
C TYR A 129 -4.06 -13.39 -6.65
N LEU A 130 -4.09 -13.81 -5.38
CA LEU A 130 -3.76 -15.19 -4.97
C LEU A 130 -4.69 -16.22 -5.61
N VAL A 131 -6.00 -15.93 -5.67
CA VAL A 131 -6.98 -16.80 -6.34
C VAL A 131 -6.68 -16.88 -7.84
N LEU A 132 -6.43 -15.74 -8.50
CA LEU A 132 -6.09 -15.68 -9.93
C LEU A 132 -4.82 -16.48 -10.23
N ARG A 133 -3.78 -16.28 -9.42
CA ARG A 133 -2.50 -17.01 -9.50
C ARG A 133 -2.69 -18.52 -9.31
N GLY A 134 -3.47 -18.92 -8.31
CA GLY A 134 -3.83 -20.31 -8.07
C GLY A 134 -4.57 -20.93 -9.24
N ALA A 135 -5.54 -20.21 -9.82
CA ALA A 135 -6.32 -20.68 -10.96
C ALA A 135 -5.49 -20.81 -12.25
N MET A 136 -4.65 -19.82 -12.57
CA MET A 136 -3.91 -19.77 -13.84
C MET A 136 -2.61 -20.56 -13.84
N ARG A 137 -1.95 -20.65 -12.68
CA ARG A 137 -0.59 -21.23 -12.55
C ARG A 137 -0.51 -22.38 -11.55
N ARG A 138 -1.62 -22.75 -10.88
CA ARG A 138 -1.68 -23.82 -9.86
C ARG A 138 -0.65 -23.64 -8.73
N ARG A 139 -0.31 -22.39 -8.41
CA ARG A 139 0.58 -22.03 -7.30
C ARG A 139 -0.22 -21.37 -6.18
N PHE A 140 -0.24 -22.01 -5.02
CA PHE A 140 -0.93 -21.54 -3.82
C PHE A 140 0.02 -21.12 -2.69
N THR A 141 1.32 -21.06 -2.97
CA THR A 141 2.34 -20.65 -1.99
C THR A 141 2.39 -19.13 -1.90
N LEU A 142 2.96 -18.56 -0.84
CA LEU A 142 3.29 -17.12 -0.80
C LEU A 142 4.71 -16.83 -1.29
N ILE A 143 5.43 -17.86 -1.75
CA ILE A 143 6.79 -17.72 -2.27
C ILE A 143 6.67 -17.03 -3.63
N GLU A 144 7.35 -15.88 -3.77
CA GLU A 144 7.45 -15.18 -5.05
C GLU A 144 8.11 -16.12 -6.08
N ALA A 145 7.59 -16.12 -7.31
CA ALA A 145 8.04 -17.02 -8.36
C ALA A 145 9.51 -16.83 -8.78
#